data_AF-C0C6X0-F1
#
_entry.id   AF-C0C6X0-F1
#
_cell.length_a   1.000
_cell.length_b   1.000
_cell.length_c   1.000
_cell.angle_alpha   90.00
_cell.angle_beta   90.00
_cell.angle_gamma   90.00
#
_symmetry.space_group_name_H-M   'P 1'
#
loop_
_entity.id
_entity.type
_entity.pdbx_description
1 polymer ?
#
loop_
_entity_poly.entity_id
_entity_poly.type
_entity_poly.pdbx_seq_one_letter_code
_entity_poly.pdbx_strand_id
1 'polypeptide(L)'
;MGSIFDILGPVMVGPSSSHTAGAVRIGLISTQLFGRRPGRATIYLHGSFAATGKGHGTDRAIVAGLLGMKPDDMRIPGSFE
;
A
#
# COMPACT_ATOMS: atom_id res chain seq x y z
N MET A 1 23.75 14.36 -8.84
CA MET A 1 23.50 13.93 -10.23
C MET A 1 22.32 12.97 -10.18
N GLY A 2 21.14 13.37 -10.64
CA GLY A 2 19.96 12.49 -10.66
C GLY A 2 19.86 11.81 -12.03
N SER A 3 19.67 10.49 -12.03
CA SER A 3 19.35 9.70 -13.22
C SER A 3 17.87 9.87 -13.58
N ILE A 4 17.50 9.74 -14.85
CA ILE A 4 16.08 9.71 -15.25
C ILE A 4 15.31 8.57 -14.53
N PHE A 5 16.01 7.50 -14.20
CA PHE A 5 15.48 6.38 -13.44
C PHE A 5 15.15 6.73 -11.99
N ASP A 6 15.67 7.83 -11.45
CA ASP A 6 15.30 8.34 -10.12
C ASP A 6 14.00 9.17 -10.14
N ILE A 7 13.58 9.61 -11.34
CA ILE A 7 12.36 10.42 -11.55
C ILE A 7 11.17 9.51 -11.92
N LEU A 8 11.43 8.43 -12.64
CA LEU A 8 10.39 7.46 -13.00
C LEU A 8 9.94 6.69 -11.76
N GLY A 9 8.71 6.98 -11.31
CA GLY A 9 8.06 6.22 -10.25
C GLY A 9 7.91 4.74 -10.63
N PRO A 10 7.81 3.84 -9.64
CA PRO A 10 7.61 2.43 -9.90
C PRO A 10 6.27 2.21 -10.63
N VAL A 11 6.20 1.13 -11.42
CA VAL A 11 4.91 0.62 -11.90
C VAL A 11 4.06 0.29 -10.67
N MET A 12 2.84 0.82 -10.63
CA MET A 12 1.94 0.69 -9.50
C MET A 12 0.49 0.88 -9.92
N VAL A 13 -0.43 0.37 -9.10
CA VAL A 13 -1.83 0.76 -9.12
C VAL A 13 -1.97 2.14 -8.49
N GLY A 14 -2.65 3.04 -9.22
CA GLY A 14 -2.95 4.39 -8.76
C GLY A 14 -4.06 4.44 -7.68
N PRO A 15 -4.45 5.63 -7.21
CA PRO A 15 -4.10 6.94 -7.79
C PRO A 15 -2.82 7.58 -7.24
N SER A 16 -2.22 7.05 -6.16
CA SER A 16 -1.14 7.76 -5.45
C SER A 16 0.08 6.90 -5.14
N SER A 17 1.26 7.44 -5.42
CA SER A 17 2.52 6.78 -5.07
C SER A 17 2.74 6.69 -3.56
N SER A 18 2.32 7.71 -2.81
CA SER A 18 2.46 7.72 -1.35
C SER A 18 1.34 6.97 -0.66
N HIS A 19 0.09 7.27 -1.02
CA HIS A 19 -1.09 6.81 -0.29
C HIS A 19 -1.65 5.48 -0.80
N THR A 20 -1.22 5.01 -1.98
CA THR A 20 -1.58 3.70 -2.53
C THR A 20 -0.35 2.78 -2.55
N ALA A 21 0.66 3.06 -3.39
CA ALA A 21 1.82 2.17 -3.50
C ALA A 21 2.64 2.10 -2.20
N GLY A 22 2.86 3.24 -1.53
CA GLY A 22 3.49 3.30 -0.21
C GLY A 22 2.69 2.52 0.84
N ALA A 23 1.36 2.66 0.84
CA ALA A 23 0.47 1.94 1.74
C ALA A 23 0.52 0.40 1.52
N VAL A 24 0.54 -0.07 0.27
CA VAL A 24 0.76 -1.50 -0.05
C VAL A 24 2.09 -1.98 0.50
N ARG A 25 3.17 -1.22 0.29
CA ARG A 25 4.51 -1.57 0.81
C ARG A 25 4.52 -1.66 2.34
N ILE A 26 3.84 -0.76 3.04
CA ILE A 26 3.70 -0.80 4.51
C ILE A 26 3.03 -2.10 4.96
N GLY A 27 1.92 -2.49 4.32
CA GLY A 27 1.23 -3.74 4.64
C GLY A 27 2.12 -4.97 4.35
N LEU A 28 2.80 -4.98 3.20
CA LEU A 28 3.67 -6.09 2.79
C LEU A 28 4.85 -6.28 3.77
N ILE A 29 5.54 -5.19 4.12
CA ILE A 29 6.64 -5.21 5.09
C ILE A 29 6.13 -5.66 6.46
N SER A 30 4.94 -5.22 6.87
CA SER A 30 4.34 -5.63 8.15
C SER A 30 4.13 -7.15 8.21
N THR A 31 3.61 -7.77 7.14
CA THR A 31 3.46 -9.23 7.03
C THR A 31 4.82 -9.95 7.00
N GLN A 32 5.82 -9.40 6.30
CA GLN A 32 7.17 -9.96 6.27
C GLN A 32 7.85 -9.93 7.63
N LEU A 33 7.75 -8.81 8.36
CA LEU A 33 8.28 -8.67 9.71
C LEU A 33 7.56 -9.59 10.71
N PHE A 34 6.26 -9.83 10.52
CA PHE A 34 5.49 -10.77 11.32
C PHE A 34 5.82 -12.25 10.98
N GLY A 35 6.45 -12.51 9.84
CA GLY A 35 6.89 -13.84 9.40
C GLY A 35 5.79 -14.74 8.86
N ARG A 36 4.53 -14.29 8.85
CA ARG A 36 3.36 -15.01 8.30
C ARG A 36 2.22 -14.03 8.02
N ARG A 37 1.19 -14.47 7.30
CA ARG A 37 -0.03 -13.69 7.12
C ARG A 37 -0.75 -13.53 8.48
N PRO A 38 -1.10 -12.30 8.90
CA PRO A 38 -1.83 -12.09 10.14
C PRO A 38 -3.28 -12.61 10.02
N GLY A 39 -3.77 -13.30 11.05
CA GLY A 39 -5.18 -13.70 11.14
C GLY A 39 -6.12 -12.53 11.48
N ARG A 40 -5.59 -11.49 12.13
CA ARG A 40 -6.29 -10.24 12.41
C ARG A 40 -5.27 -9.10 12.46
N ALA A 41 -5.62 -7.97 11.86
CA ALA A 41 -4.84 -6.73 11.94
C ALA A 41 -5.75 -5.58 12.39
N THR A 42 -5.23 -4.69 13.21
CA THR A 42 -5.90 -3.43 13.55
C THR A 42 -5.06 -2.30 12.95
N ILE A 43 -5.69 -1.48 12.11
CA ILE A 43 -5.00 -0.43 11.35
C ILE A 43 -5.49 0.92 11.85
N TYR A 44 -4.56 1.76 12.28
CA TYR A 44 -4.83 3.14 12.65
C TYR A 44 -4.14 4.06 11.64
N LEU A 45 -4.91 4.96 11.04
CA LEU A 45 -4.39 5.98 10.13
C LEU A 45 -4.21 7.29 10.90
N HIS A 46 -3.09 7.96 10.68
CA HIS A 46 -2.76 9.24 11.32
C HIS A 46 -2.36 10.28 10.27
N GLY A 47 -2.48 11.56 10.60
CA GLY A 47 -2.03 12.66 9.76
C GLY A 47 -2.63 12.64 8.35
N SER A 48 -1.79 12.75 7.32
CA SER A 48 -2.21 12.78 5.91
C SER A 48 -2.93 11.51 5.46
N PHE A 49 -2.54 10.34 6.01
CA PHE A 49 -3.20 9.07 5.73
C PHE A 49 -4.65 9.07 6.26
N ALA A 50 -4.88 9.63 7.44
CA ALA A 50 -6.24 9.78 7.98
C ALA A 50 -7.05 10.81 7.18
N ALA A 51 -6.43 11.95 6.85
CA ALA A 51 -7.10 13.07 6.20
C ALA A 51 -7.53 12.77 4.76
N THR A 52 -6.71 12.03 4.00
CA THR A 52 -6.92 11.84 2.55
C THR A 52 -7.00 10.38 2.12
N GLY A 53 -6.87 9.43 3.04
CA GLY A 53 -6.74 8.01 2.70
C GLY A 53 -7.94 7.45 1.94
N LYS A 54 -9.16 7.91 2.25
CA LYS A 54 -10.39 7.46 1.56
C LYS A 54 -10.37 7.78 0.06
N GLY A 55 -9.88 8.96 -0.32
CA GLY A 55 -9.77 9.37 -1.74
C GLY A 55 -8.68 8.63 -2.51
N HIS A 56 -7.69 8.05 -1.80
CA HIS A 56 -6.56 7.35 -2.38
C HIS A 56 -6.63 5.81 -2.23
N GLY A 57 -7.70 5.28 -1.62
CA GLY A 57 -7.84 3.84 -1.33
C GLY A 57 -6.78 3.30 -0.37
N THR A 58 -6.31 4.12 0.58
CA THR A 58 -5.22 3.76 1.50
C THR A 58 -5.54 2.57 2.39
N ASP A 59 -6.78 2.46 2.84
CA ASP A 59 -7.29 1.31 3.60
C ASP A 59 -7.17 0.01 2.80
N ARG A 60 -7.68 0.02 1.57
CA ARG A 60 -7.57 -1.10 0.61
C ARG A 60 -6.11 -1.43 0.31
N ALA A 61 -5.26 -0.42 0.13
CA ALA A 61 -3.85 -0.58 -0.15
C ALA A 61 -3.10 -1.26 1.00
N ILE A 62 -3.30 -0.83 2.25
CA ILE A 62 -2.67 -1.49 3.42
C ILE A 62 -3.14 -2.94 3.51
N VAL A 63 -4.44 -3.19 3.35
CA VAL A 63 -5.00 -4.55 3.38
C VAL A 63 -4.41 -5.41 2.27
N ALA A 64 -4.33 -4.90 1.04
CA ALA A 64 -3.69 -5.59 -0.08
C ALA A 64 -2.25 -6.01 0.25
N GLY A 65 -1.47 -5.11 0.84
CA GLY A 65 -0.12 -5.41 1.31
C GLY A 65 -0.10 -6.53 2.37
N LEU A 66 -1.00 -6.46 3.36
CA LEU A 66 -1.12 -7.51 4.38
C LEU A 66 -1.51 -8.88 3.80
N LEU A 67 -2.27 -8.88 2.71
CA LEU A 67 -2.65 -10.06 1.91
C LEU A 67 -1.53 -10.56 0.98
N GLY A 68 -0.39 -9.87 0.93
CA GLY A 68 0.79 -10.28 0.14
C GLY A 68 0.84 -9.71 -1.28
N MET A 69 -0.04 -8.76 -1.62
CA MET A 69 -0.03 -8.10 -2.93
C MET A 69 1.14 -7.11 -3.04
N LYS A 70 1.67 -6.96 -4.26
CA LYS A 70 2.70 -5.96 -4.58
C LYS A 70 2.06 -4.67 -5.12
N PRO A 71 2.76 -3.52 -5.12
CA PRO A 71 2.19 -2.24 -5.54
C PRO A 71 1.61 -2.20 -6.97
N ASP A 72 2.04 -3.09 -7.85
CA ASP A 72 1.61 -3.26 -9.24
C ASP A 72 0.48 -4.31 -9.42
N ASP A 73 -0.03 -4.87 -8.32
CA ASP A 73 -1.07 -5.90 -8.36
C ASP A 73 -2.47 -5.30 -8.63
N MET A 74 -3.05 -5.63 -9.77
CA MET A 74 -4.36 -5.11 -10.18
C MET A 74 -5.52 -5.49 -9.25
N ARG A 75 -5.32 -6.41 -8.30
CA ARG A 75 -6.33 -6.78 -7.30
C ARG A 75 -6.44 -5.80 -6.14
N ILE A 76 -5.51 -4.84 -6.00
CA ILE A 76 -5.52 -3.85 -4.90
C ILE A 76 -6.89 -3.17 -4.69
N PRO A 77 -7.62 -2.70 -5.72
CA PRO A 77 -8.91 -2.04 -5.51
C PRO A 77 -9.99 -2.94 -4.90
N GLY A 78 -9.85 -4.26 -5.04
CA GLY A 78 -10.77 -5.28 -4.52
C GLY A 78 -10.21 -6.04 -3.31
N SER A 79 -9.26 -5.47 -2.55
CA SER A 79 -8.60 -6.18 -1.44
C SER A 79 -9.49 -6.55 -0.25
N PHE A 80 -10.74 -6.09 -0.24
CA PHE A 80 -11.77 -6.48 0.74
C PHE A 80 -12.66 -7.64 0.28
N GLU A 81 -12.52 -8.08 -0.98
CA GLU A 81 -13.22 -9.22 -1.57
C GLU A 81 -12.43 -10.51 -1.36
#